data_AF-A0A1V5IVY5-F1
#
_entry.id   AF-A0A1V5IVY5-F1
#
_cell.length_a   1.000
_cell.length_b   1.000
_cell.length_c   1.000
_cell.angle_alpha   90.00
_cell.angle_beta   90.00
_cell.angle_gamma   90.00
#
_symmetry.space_group_name_H-M   'P 1'
#
loop_
_entity.id
_entity.type
_entity.pdbx_description
1 polymer ?
#
loop_
_entity_poly.entity_id
_entity_poly.type
_entity_poly.pdbx_seq_one_letter_code
_entity_poly.pdbx_strand_id
1 'polypeptide(L)'
;MQERRSEISAALDEKNQEIQNCRYNMQRFKDYTTLQNGIDFVNDQLAILGDKKVSELKKKKNPPLYHAKQEFEEEVGTGFNTILNRILKECNYRSVGYASWDFTTFDILMDGVPKSEDQGKGYRSFLNSVVALMLYEYFNKDDVFIKPGFLMIDTPLLGFDENEDGFDGETIKNGLYQYFLNHQGSGQVILVDNLNVIPQNIDFKAREVNVVTYHKDEKEGHVYGFMPSWRKDLPKESK
;
A
#
# COMPACT_ATOMS: atom_id res chain seq x y z
N MET A 1 65.12 -67.13 19.66
CA MET A 1 64.93 -65.67 19.88
C MET A 1 63.95 -65.03 18.89
N GLN A 2 63.88 -65.50 17.64
CA GLN A 2 62.96 -64.97 16.62
C GLN A 2 61.48 -65.35 16.85
N GLU A 3 61.18 -66.61 17.20
CA GLU A 3 59.80 -67.07 17.50
C GLU A 3 59.14 -66.30 18.64
N ARG A 4 59.81 -66.20 19.80
CA ARG A 4 59.32 -65.45 20.97
C ARG A 4 59.04 -63.98 20.67
N ARG A 5 59.81 -63.35 19.78
CA ARG A 5 59.55 -61.98 19.33
C ARG A 5 58.31 -61.89 18.43
N SER A 6 58.08 -62.89 17.59
CA SER A 6 56.88 -62.94 16.74
C SER A 6 55.60 -63.19 17.55
N GLU A 7 55.65 -64.05 18.58
CA GLU A 7 54.51 -64.29 19.47
C GLU A 7 54.16 -63.04 20.28
N ILE A 8 55.16 -62.34 20.82
CA ILE A 8 54.94 -61.07 21.53
C ILE A 8 54.39 -60.00 20.59
N SER A 9 54.89 -59.92 19.35
CA SER A 9 54.37 -58.99 18.33
C SER A 9 52.90 -59.29 18.01
N ALA A 10 52.55 -60.56 17.78
CA ALA A 10 51.19 -60.97 17.47
C ALA A 10 50.21 -60.66 18.63
N ALA A 11 50.62 -60.92 19.87
CA ALA A 11 49.83 -60.57 21.05
C ALA A 11 49.66 -59.05 21.23
N LEU A 12 50.68 -58.28 20.87
CA LEU A 12 50.63 -56.82 20.90
C LEU A 12 49.66 -56.27 19.84
N ASP A 13 49.67 -56.85 18.63
CA ASP A 13 48.80 -56.48 17.52
C ASP A 13 47.33 -56.83 17.82
N GLU A 14 47.07 -57.98 18.43
CA GLU A 14 45.74 -58.39 18.89
C GLU A 14 45.20 -57.41 19.96
N LYS A 15 46.02 -57.06 20.96
CA LYS A 15 45.64 -56.07 21.97
C LYS A 15 45.43 -54.68 21.39
N ASN A 16 46.23 -54.29 20.39
CA ASN A 16 46.03 -53.03 19.67
C ASN A 16 44.71 -53.02 18.88
N GLN A 17 44.32 -54.14 18.25
CA GLN A 17 43.01 -54.26 17.60
C GLN A 17 41.85 -54.16 18.60
N GLU A 18 41.94 -54.80 19.76
CA GLU A 18 40.93 -54.67 20.82
C GLU A 18 40.80 -53.22 21.30
N ILE A 19 41.92 -52.52 21.50
CA ILE A 19 41.93 -51.10 21.91
C ILE A 19 41.28 -50.22 20.83
N GLN A 20 41.56 -50.48 19.54
CA GLN A 20 40.94 -49.73 18.45
C GLN A 20 39.43 -49.98 18.36
N ASN A 21 38.98 -51.23 18.52
CA ASN A 21 37.56 -51.56 18.58
C ASN A 21 36.86 -50.90 19.79
N CYS A 22 37.51 -50.88 20.94
CA CYS A 22 36.98 -50.22 22.14
C CYS A 22 36.87 -48.71 21.95
N ARG A 23 37.88 -48.07 21.33
CA ARG A 23 37.84 -46.64 20.96
C ARG A 23 36.73 -46.33 19.97
N TYR A 24 36.56 -47.18 18.95
CA TYR A 24 35.50 -47.04 17.96
C TYR A 24 34.09 -47.10 18.61
N ASN A 25 33.87 -48.08 19.49
CA ASN A 25 32.60 -48.22 20.21
C ASN A 25 32.35 -47.04 21.17
N MET A 26 33.40 -46.56 21.85
CA MET A 26 33.32 -45.39 22.71
C MET A 26 32.95 -44.13 21.92
N GLN A 27 33.48 -43.96 20.71
CA GLN A 27 33.12 -42.85 19.83
C GLN A 27 31.66 -42.92 19.41
N ARG A 28 31.16 -44.09 18.99
CA ARG A 28 29.74 -44.28 18.63
C ARG A 28 28.80 -43.98 19.80
N PHE A 29 29.18 -44.36 21.02
CA PHE A 29 28.38 -44.05 22.21
C PHE A 29 28.33 -42.55 22.51
N LYS A 30 29.45 -41.83 22.33
CA LYS A 30 29.48 -40.37 22.43
C LYS A 30 28.59 -39.73 21.38
N ASP A 31 28.71 -40.15 20.12
CA ASP A 31 27.91 -39.62 19.01
C ASP A 31 26.41 -39.85 19.26
N TYR A 32 26.03 -41.05 19.73
CA TYR A 32 24.66 -41.37 20.13
C TYR A 32 24.15 -40.45 21.24
N THR A 33 24.96 -40.22 22.28
CA THR A 33 24.59 -39.36 23.41
C THR A 33 24.41 -37.91 22.97
N THR A 34 25.29 -37.40 22.10
CA THR A 34 25.17 -36.06 21.51
C THR A 34 23.90 -35.93 20.68
N LEU A 35 23.57 -36.96 19.89
CA LEU A 35 22.35 -36.97 19.08
C LEU A 35 21.10 -36.96 19.99
N GLN A 36 21.10 -37.77 21.05
CA GLN A 36 20.00 -37.85 21.99
C GLN A 36 19.75 -36.51 22.70
N ASN A 37 20.81 -35.86 23.18
CA ASN A 37 20.71 -34.52 23.78
C ASN A 37 20.17 -33.49 22.78
N GLY A 38 20.54 -33.60 21.50
CA GLY A 38 20.01 -32.74 20.44
C GLY A 38 18.51 -32.96 20.19
N ILE A 39 18.05 -34.21 20.21
CA ILE A 39 16.63 -34.56 20.09
C ILE A 39 15.84 -33.98 21.28
N ASP A 40 16.36 -34.15 22.50
CA ASP A 40 15.72 -33.65 23.71
C ASP A 40 15.60 -32.12 23.68
N PHE A 41 16.66 -31.42 23.28
CA PHE A 41 16.63 -29.96 23.10
C PHE A 41 15.57 -29.52 22.08
N VAL A 42 15.49 -30.18 20.91
CA VAL A 42 14.49 -29.84 19.89
C VAL A 42 13.08 -30.10 20.40
N ASN A 43 12.86 -31.20 21.12
CA ASN A 43 11.56 -31.51 21.72
C ASN A 43 11.15 -30.47 22.77
N ASP A 44 12.09 -30.01 23.60
CA ASP A 44 11.84 -28.95 24.58
C ASP A 44 11.47 -27.63 23.89
N GLN A 45 12.18 -27.25 22.82
CA GLN A 45 11.85 -26.06 22.04
C GLN A 45 10.48 -26.18 21.35
N LEU A 46 10.14 -27.36 20.83
CA LEU A 46 8.83 -27.64 20.22
C LEU A 46 7.70 -27.57 21.26
N ALA A 47 7.92 -28.05 22.48
CA ALA A 47 6.96 -27.95 23.56
C ALA A 47 6.68 -26.48 23.92
N ILE A 48 7.74 -25.66 24.08
CA ILE A 48 7.62 -24.23 24.35
C ILE A 48 6.86 -23.50 23.24
N LEU A 49 7.17 -23.79 21.97
CA LEU A 49 6.48 -23.22 20.81
C LEU A 49 5.01 -23.66 20.75
N GLY A 50 4.74 -24.93 21.07
CA GLY A 50 3.40 -25.49 21.17
C GLY A 50 2.56 -24.76 22.22
N ASP A 51 3.11 -24.60 23.43
CA ASP A 51 2.46 -23.88 24.52
C ASP A 51 2.21 -22.40 24.18
N LYS A 52 3.17 -21.74 23.53
CA LYS A 52 3.01 -20.36 23.05
C LYS A 52 1.85 -20.26 22.04
N LYS A 53 1.82 -21.11 21.01
CA LYS A 53 0.71 -21.15 20.04
C LYS A 53 -0.64 -21.45 20.70
N VAL A 54 -0.68 -22.40 21.63
CA VAL A 54 -1.91 -22.72 22.37
C VAL A 54 -2.36 -21.53 23.21
N SER A 55 -1.44 -20.78 23.82
CA SER A 55 -1.77 -19.55 24.57
C SER A 55 -2.27 -18.41 23.68
N GLU A 56 -1.74 -18.27 22.46
CA GLU A 56 -2.19 -17.29 21.46
C GLU A 56 -3.59 -17.64 20.92
N LEU A 57 -3.88 -18.94 20.75
CA LEU A 57 -5.17 -19.46 20.29
C LEU A 57 -6.24 -19.48 21.38
N LYS A 58 -5.86 -19.52 22.67
CA LYS A 58 -6.79 -19.33 23.78
C LYS A 58 -7.32 -17.90 23.72
N LYS A 59 -8.51 -17.73 23.14
CA LYS A 59 -9.28 -16.47 23.12
C LYS A 59 -9.13 -15.77 24.48
N LYS A 60 -8.43 -14.64 24.51
CA LYS A 60 -8.40 -13.76 25.68
C LYS A 60 -9.86 -13.50 26.07
N LYS A 61 -10.22 -13.73 27.35
CA LYS A 61 -11.61 -13.58 27.84
C LYS A 61 -12.21 -12.21 27.51
N ASN A 62 -11.35 -11.20 27.36
CA ASN A 62 -11.62 -9.92 26.71
C ASN A 62 -10.48 -9.67 25.73
N PRO A 63 -10.62 -9.97 24.42
CA PRO A 63 -9.63 -9.49 23.47
C PRO A 63 -9.59 -7.95 23.56
N PRO A 64 -8.42 -7.31 23.42
CA PRO A 64 -8.39 -5.86 23.28
C PRO A 64 -9.34 -5.48 22.14
N LEU A 65 -10.23 -4.51 22.40
CA LEU A 65 -11.20 -4.07 21.42
C LEU A 65 -10.42 -3.41 20.27
N TYR A 66 -10.60 -3.91 19.05
CA TYR A 66 -9.95 -3.31 17.89
C TYR A 66 -10.56 -1.93 17.63
N HIS A 67 -9.77 -0.89 17.84
CA HIS A 67 -10.17 0.49 17.61
C HIS A 67 -9.61 0.96 16.27
N ALA A 68 -10.29 0.61 15.18
CA ALA A 68 -9.84 0.86 13.81
C ALA A 68 -9.30 2.28 13.57
N LYS A 69 -9.95 3.32 14.13
CA LYS A 69 -9.50 4.70 13.99
C LYS A 69 -8.16 4.97 14.66
N GLN A 70 -7.96 4.47 15.89
CA GLN A 70 -6.74 4.68 16.67
C GLN A 70 -5.56 3.94 16.02
N GLU A 71 -5.78 2.67 15.66
CA GLU A 71 -4.77 1.85 14.99
C GLU A 71 -4.37 2.46 13.63
N PHE A 72 -5.34 3.03 12.90
CA PHE A 72 -5.06 3.71 11.63
C PHE A 72 -4.28 5.00 11.82
N GLU A 73 -4.61 5.80 12.83
CA GLU A 73 -3.86 7.01 13.18
C GLU A 73 -2.42 6.69 13.59
N GLU A 74 -2.22 5.65 14.40
CA GLU A 74 -0.89 5.18 14.82
C GLU A 74 -0.05 4.70 13.63
N GLU A 75 -0.64 3.93 12.71
CA GLU A 75 0.04 3.41 11.53
C GLU A 75 0.35 4.49 10.49
N VAL A 76 -0.60 5.38 10.21
CA VAL A 76 -0.43 6.44 9.21
C VAL A 76 0.48 7.56 9.72
N GLY A 77 0.38 7.91 11.00
CA GLY A 77 1.07 9.03 11.61
C GLY A 77 0.92 10.32 10.81
N THR A 78 2.05 10.93 10.43
CA THR A 78 2.10 12.16 9.62
C THR A 78 2.21 11.91 8.11
N GLY A 79 2.07 10.65 7.67
CA GLY A 79 2.19 10.26 6.27
C GLY A 79 1.21 10.98 5.35
N PHE A 80 -0.04 11.14 5.81
CA PHE A 80 -1.06 11.90 5.08
C PHE A 80 -0.71 13.37 4.90
N ASN A 81 -0.24 14.05 5.96
CA ASN A 81 0.15 15.45 5.86
C ASN A 81 1.26 15.64 4.82
N THR A 82 2.24 14.72 4.79
CA THR A 82 3.33 14.75 3.82
C THR A 82 2.82 14.67 2.39
N ILE A 83 1.92 13.71 2.13
CA ILE A 83 1.34 13.49 0.81
C ILE A 83 0.47 14.70 0.39
N LEU A 84 -0.41 15.17 1.27
CA LEU A 84 -1.29 16.32 1.01
C LEU A 84 -0.51 17.56 0.60
N ASN A 85 0.50 17.96 1.39
CA ASN A 85 1.26 19.18 1.11
C ASN A 85 2.08 19.05 -0.19
N ARG A 86 2.58 17.85 -0.52
CA ARG A 86 3.24 17.62 -1.81
C ARG A 86 2.25 17.76 -2.96
N ILE A 87 1.08 17.12 -2.89
CA ILE A 87 0.04 17.22 -3.93
C ILE A 87 -0.33 18.70 -4.14
N LEU A 88 -0.62 19.42 -3.06
CA LEU A 88 -1.00 20.84 -3.12
C LEU A 88 0.09 21.69 -3.78
N LYS A 89 1.35 21.49 -3.40
CA LYS A 89 2.50 22.19 -3.98
C LYS A 89 2.63 21.94 -5.48
N GLU A 90 2.54 20.68 -5.91
CA GLU A 90 2.63 20.32 -7.33
C GLU A 90 1.41 20.75 -8.13
N CYS A 91 0.26 20.90 -7.47
CA CYS A 91 -0.93 21.52 -8.04
C CYS A 91 -0.87 23.05 -8.05
N ASN A 92 0.28 23.68 -7.82
CA ASN A 92 0.44 25.15 -7.77
C ASN A 92 -0.50 25.84 -6.77
N TYR A 93 -0.87 25.17 -5.67
CA TYR A 93 -1.66 25.78 -4.63
C TYR A 93 -0.80 26.80 -3.87
N ARG A 94 -1.08 28.09 -4.07
CA ARG A 94 -0.23 29.21 -3.62
C ARG A 94 -0.48 29.66 -2.18
N SER A 95 -1.39 29.03 -1.44
CA SER A 95 -1.61 29.43 -0.05
C SER A 95 -0.35 29.15 0.78
N VAL A 96 -0.03 30.07 1.69
CA VAL A 96 1.10 29.94 2.63
C VAL A 96 0.81 28.88 3.71
N GLY A 97 -0.40 28.33 3.72
CA GLY A 97 -0.89 27.41 4.73
C GLY A 97 -0.36 25.99 4.65
N TYR A 98 -0.41 25.30 5.79
CA TYR A 98 -0.08 23.89 5.95
C TYR A 98 -1.36 23.04 5.94
N ALA A 99 -1.38 22.00 5.11
CA ALA A 99 -2.44 21.01 5.14
C ALA A 99 -2.15 19.91 6.17
N SER A 100 -3.13 19.59 7.01
CA SER A 100 -3.06 18.44 7.91
C SER A 100 -4.30 17.57 7.78
N TRP A 101 -4.18 16.31 8.19
CA TRP A 101 -5.29 15.38 8.27
C TRP A 101 -5.86 15.34 9.69
N ASP A 102 -7.18 15.43 9.81
CA ASP A 102 -7.89 15.22 11.07
C ASP A 102 -8.48 13.81 11.14
N PHE A 103 -7.94 12.96 12.01
CA PHE A 103 -8.46 11.61 12.26
C PHE A 103 -9.80 11.60 13.02
N THR A 104 -10.25 12.74 13.55
CA THR A 104 -11.58 12.84 14.17
C THR A 104 -12.67 12.87 13.11
N THR A 105 -12.54 13.80 12.15
CA THR A 105 -13.50 14.03 11.06
C THR A 105 -13.19 13.25 9.79
N PHE A 106 -11.98 12.68 9.66
CA PHE A 106 -11.45 12.06 8.45
C PHE A 106 -11.48 13.03 7.26
N ASP A 107 -10.99 14.25 7.50
CA ASP A 107 -10.91 15.28 6.48
C ASP A 107 -9.65 16.15 6.62
N ILE A 108 -9.36 16.92 5.59
CA ILE A 108 -8.26 17.88 5.55
C ILE A 108 -8.59 19.16 6.32
N LEU A 109 -7.63 19.62 7.11
CA LEU A 109 -7.57 20.92 7.73
C LEU A 109 -6.58 21.81 6.96
N MET A 110 -6.94 23.07 6.75
CA MET A 110 -6.05 24.11 6.22
C MET A 110 -5.66 25.01 7.38
N ASP A 111 -4.38 25.01 7.77
CA ASP A 111 -3.88 25.73 8.94
C ASP A 111 -4.66 25.40 10.24
N GLY A 112 -5.08 24.15 10.38
CA GLY A 112 -5.86 23.68 11.52
C GLY A 112 -7.36 23.99 11.45
N VAL A 113 -7.83 24.65 10.40
CA VAL A 113 -9.25 24.98 10.21
C VAL A 113 -9.89 24.01 9.22
N PRO A 114 -11.09 23.46 9.51
CA PRO A 114 -11.83 22.63 8.56
C PRO A 114 -12.08 23.37 7.24
N LYS A 115 -11.85 22.70 6.10
CA LYS A 115 -12.09 23.32 4.78
C LYS A 115 -13.54 23.79 4.59
N SER A 116 -14.50 23.27 5.34
CA SER A 116 -15.90 23.70 5.30
C SER A 116 -16.11 25.14 5.80
N GLU A 117 -15.23 25.63 6.67
CA GLU A 117 -15.35 26.93 7.32
C GLU A 117 -14.72 28.04 6.48
N ASP A 118 -13.50 27.80 5.95
CA ASP A 118 -12.71 28.85 5.32
C ASP A 118 -12.64 28.77 3.78
N GLN A 119 -13.12 27.69 3.16
CA GLN A 119 -12.96 27.48 1.72
C GLN A 119 -14.28 27.60 0.94
N GLY A 120 -14.21 28.35 -0.17
CA GLY A 120 -15.30 28.43 -1.15
C GLY A 120 -15.69 27.07 -1.71
N LYS A 121 -16.90 26.92 -2.26
CA LYS A 121 -17.38 25.62 -2.81
C LYS A 121 -16.42 25.03 -3.86
N GLY A 122 -15.91 25.87 -4.75
CA GLY A 122 -14.93 25.46 -5.76
C GLY A 122 -13.62 24.94 -5.16
N TYR A 123 -13.02 25.69 -4.24
CA TYR A 123 -11.80 25.25 -3.54
C TYR A 123 -12.03 23.97 -2.74
N ARG A 124 -13.20 23.79 -2.13
CA ARG A 124 -13.57 22.51 -1.48
C ARG A 124 -13.62 21.34 -2.46
N SER A 125 -14.12 21.54 -3.68
CA SER A 125 -14.09 20.50 -4.72
C SER A 125 -12.66 20.10 -5.07
N PHE A 126 -11.79 21.08 -5.28
CA PHE A 126 -10.37 20.84 -5.50
C PHE A 126 -9.74 20.06 -4.32
N LEU A 127 -9.95 20.50 -3.09
CA LEU A 127 -9.41 19.84 -1.90
C LEU A 127 -9.97 18.41 -1.71
N ASN A 128 -11.23 18.14 -2.09
CA ASN A 128 -11.76 16.78 -2.12
C ASN A 128 -11.00 15.90 -3.11
N SER A 129 -10.64 16.42 -4.28
CA SER A 129 -9.82 15.70 -5.27
C SER A 129 -8.41 15.43 -4.72
N VAL A 130 -7.82 16.39 -4.00
CA VAL A 130 -6.53 16.22 -3.31
C VAL A 130 -6.59 15.12 -2.25
N VAL A 131 -7.67 15.05 -1.46
CA VAL A 131 -7.88 13.96 -0.49
C VAL A 131 -7.98 12.61 -1.18
N ALA A 132 -8.73 12.52 -2.29
CA ALA A 132 -8.85 11.28 -3.06
C ALA A 132 -7.50 10.82 -3.64
N LEU A 133 -6.69 11.77 -4.15
CA LEU A 133 -5.32 11.53 -4.61
C LEU A 133 -4.41 11.05 -3.48
N MET A 134 -4.50 11.67 -2.30
CA MET A 134 -3.72 11.28 -1.13
C MET A 134 -4.02 9.83 -0.73
N LEU A 135 -5.30 9.47 -0.64
CA LEU A 135 -5.71 8.10 -0.33
C LEU A 135 -5.23 7.12 -1.41
N TYR A 136 -5.42 7.47 -2.68
CA TYR A 136 -4.95 6.67 -3.81
C TYR A 136 -3.45 6.42 -3.75
N GLU A 137 -2.65 7.46 -3.51
CA GLU A 137 -1.21 7.30 -3.44
C GLU A 137 -0.80 6.47 -2.22
N TYR A 138 -1.37 6.75 -1.05
CA TYR A 138 -1.05 6.02 0.17
C TYR A 138 -1.35 4.52 0.02
N PHE A 139 -2.54 4.15 -0.46
CA PHE A 139 -2.93 2.75 -0.57
C PHE A 139 -2.28 1.99 -1.73
N ASN A 140 -1.66 2.68 -2.70
CA ASN A 140 -0.94 2.03 -3.79
C ASN A 140 0.57 1.91 -3.55
N LYS A 141 1.07 2.27 -2.35
CA LYS A 141 2.47 2.00 -1.97
C LYS A 141 2.76 0.50 -1.90
N ASP A 142 4.00 0.12 -2.21
CA ASP A 142 4.40 -1.28 -2.32
C ASP A 142 4.17 -2.09 -1.04
N ASP A 143 4.41 -1.46 0.12
CA ASP A 143 4.28 -2.03 1.47
C ASP A 143 2.83 -2.19 1.96
N VAL A 144 1.85 -1.62 1.26
CA VAL A 144 0.44 -1.76 1.61
C VAL A 144 -0.13 -3.08 1.06
N PHE A 145 -0.76 -3.86 1.96
CA PHE A 145 -1.31 -5.18 1.61
C PHE A 145 -2.56 -5.09 0.71
N ILE A 146 -3.50 -4.20 1.04
CA ILE A 146 -4.75 -4.03 0.27
C ILE A 146 -4.61 -2.79 -0.61
N LYS A 147 -4.48 -3.02 -1.92
CA LYS A 147 -4.37 -1.97 -2.93
C LYS A 147 -5.70 -1.85 -3.69
N PRO A 148 -6.45 -0.73 -3.60
CA PRO A 148 -7.67 -0.53 -4.38
C PRO A 148 -7.44 -0.60 -5.89
N GLY A 149 -6.24 -0.20 -6.36
CA GLY A 149 -5.82 -0.36 -7.74
C GLY A 149 -6.46 0.62 -8.74
N PHE A 150 -7.44 1.43 -8.32
CA PHE A 150 -7.99 2.51 -9.15
C PHE A 150 -8.50 3.71 -8.35
N LEU A 151 -8.60 4.86 -9.02
CA LEU A 151 -9.21 6.10 -8.56
C LEU A 151 -10.14 6.64 -9.64
N MET A 152 -11.38 6.99 -9.27
CA MET A 152 -12.32 7.65 -10.18
C MET A 152 -12.78 8.97 -9.57
N ILE A 153 -12.68 10.06 -10.33
CA ILE A 153 -13.13 11.39 -9.89
C ILE A 153 -14.08 11.97 -10.94
N ASP A 154 -15.27 12.33 -10.48
CA ASP A 154 -16.25 13.09 -11.25
C ASP A 154 -16.12 14.58 -10.92
N THR A 155 -15.90 15.39 -11.95
CA THR A 155 -15.82 16.85 -11.89
C THR A 155 -14.88 17.36 -10.78
N PRO A 156 -13.54 17.13 -10.88
CA PRO A 156 -12.58 17.44 -9.81
C PRO A 156 -12.61 18.90 -9.36
N LEU A 157 -12.96 19.81 -10.27
CA LEU A 157 -12.94 21.26 -10.09
C LEU A 157 -14.35 21.86 -10.16
N LEU A 158 -15.37 21.15 -9.66
CA LEU A 158 -16.76 21.62 -9.70
C LEU A 158 -16.92 23.00 -9.04
N GLY A 159 -17.31 23.99 -9.86
CA GLY A 159 -17.51 25.37 -9.39
C GLY A 159 -16.23 26.05 -8.91
N PHE A 160 -15.07 25.51 -9.28
CA PHE A 160 -13.77 26.14 -9.09
C PHE A 160 -13.58 27.24 -10.12
N ASP A 161 -13.17 28.40 -9.63
CA ASP A 161 -12.88 29.58 -10.42
C ASP A 161 -11.68 30.26 -9.77
N GLU A 162 -10.61 30.46 -10.54
CA GLU A 162 -9.37 31.09 -10.11
C GLU A 162 -9.06 32.26 -11.03
N ASN A 163 -8.54 33.36 -10.48
CA ASN A 163 -8.04 34.44 -11.32
C ASN A 163 -6.71 34.00 -11.92
N GLU A 164 -6.69 33.68 -13.21
CA GLU A 164 -5.51 33.15 -13.92
C GLU A 164 -4.50 34.24 -14.33
N ASP A 165 -4.81 35.52 -14.12
CA ASP A 165 -3.95 36.65 -14.50
C ASP A 165 -2.58 36.60 -13.79
N GLY A 166 -1.51 36.57 -14.58
CA GLY A 166 -0.14 36.58 -14.07
C GLY A 166 0.38 35.24 -13.56
N PHE A 167 -0.33 34.13 -13.84
CA PHE A 167 0.14 32.79 -13.47
C PHE A 167 1.00 32.09 -14.54
N ASP A 168 1.16 32.66 -15.74
CA ASP A 168 1.97 32.08 -16.83
C ASP A 168 1.70 30.58 -17.11
N GLY A 169 0.46 30.13 -16.89
CA GLY A 169 0.06 28.73 -17.06
C GLY A 169 0.26 27.84 -15.83
N GLU A 170 0.85 28.33 -14.75
CA GLU A 170 0.99 27.64 -13.45
C GLU A 170 -0.31 27.75 -12.61
N THR A 171 -1.45 27.44 -13.20
CA THR A 171 -2.75 27.52 -12.51
C THR A 171 -3.01 26.25 -11.69
N ILE A 172 -3.95 26.29 -10.73
CA ILE A 172 -4.34 25.09 -9.96
C ILE A 172 -4.95 24.05 -10.89
N LYS A 173 -5.77 24.50 -11.84
CA LYS A 173 -6.37 23.65 -12.87
C LYS A 173 -5.31 22.88 -13.66
N ASN A 174 -4.28 23.57 -14.15
CA ASN A 174 -3.20 22.93 -14.90
C ASN A 174 -2.37 22.01 -14.00
N GLY A 175 -2.04 22.46 -12.79
CA GLY A 175 -1.29 21.68 -11.81
C GLY A 175 -1.98 20.36 -11.47
N LEU A 176 -3.29 20.38 -11.23
CA LEU A 176 -4.06 19.17 -10.92
C LEU A 176 -4.08 18.17 -12.08
N TYR A 177 -4.32 18.63 -13.31
CA TYR A 177 -4.31 17.75 -14.46
C TYR A 177 -2.90 17.19 -14.74
N GLN A 178 -1.85 17.99 -14.58
CA GLN A 178 -0.48 17.48 -14.64
C GLN A 178 -0.20 16.45 -13.54
N TYR A 179 -0.73 16.67 -12.33
CA TYR A 179 -0.59 15.73 -11.23
C TYR A 179 -1.18 14.36 -11.59
N PHE A 180 -2.40 14.30 -12.14
CA PHE A 180 -3.00 13.04 -12.59
C PHE A 180 -2.13 12.31 -13.62
N LEU A 181 -1.56 13.04 -14.58
CA LEU A 181 -0.75 12.45 -15.63
C LEU A 181 0.60 11.92 -15.12
N ASN A 182 1.17 12.59 -14.12
CA ASN A 182 2.50 12.28 -13.61
C ASN A 182 2.46 11.25 -12.46
N HIS A 183 1.30 11.03 -11.82
CA HIS A 183 1.16 10.22 -10.60
C HIS A 183 0.15 9.07 -10.71
N GLN A 184 0.01 8.46 -11.89
CA GLN A 184 -0.87 7.29 -12.06
C GLN A 184 -0.43 6.06 -11.22
N GLY A 185 0.85 5.94 -10.86
CA GLY A 185 1.35 4.79 -10.09
C GLY A 185 1.16 3.47 -10.83
N SER A 186 0.95 2.38 -10.09
CA SER A 186 0.67 1.04 -10.64
C SER A 186 -0.82 0.74 -10.85
N GLY A 187 -1.70 1.69 -10.53
CA GLY A 187 -3.14 1.57 -10.66
C GLY A 187 -3.72 2.34 -11.85
N GLN A 188 -5.05 2.47 -11.88
CA GLN A 188 -5.79 3.17 -12.92
C GLN A 188 -6.44 4.46 -12.38
N VAL A 189 -6.23 5.59 -13.05
CA VAL A 189 -6.93 6.85 -12.74
C VAL A 189 -7.96 7.13 -13.85
N ILE A 190 -9.22 7.33 -13.47
CA ILE A 190 -10.34 7.62 -14.36
C ILE A 190 -10.89 9.00 -14.00
N LEU A 191 -10.82 9.93 -14.94
CA LEU A 191 -11.37 11.27 -14.79
C LEU A 191 -12.62 11.44 -15.65
N VAL A 192 -13.67 12.00 -15.07
CA VAL A 192 -14.86 12.43 -15.81
C VAL A 192 -15.02 13.93 -15.59
N ASP A 193 -15.01 14.70 -16.68
CA ASP A 193 -15.18 16.15 -16.62
C ASP A 193 -15.82 16.68 -17.91
N ASN A 194 -16.26 17.94 -17.88
CA ASN A 194 -16.77 18.63 -19.04
C ASN A 194 -15.63 19.23 -19.87
N LEU A 195 -15.75 19.19 -21.20
CA LEU A 195 -14.72 19.66 -22.13
C LEU A 195 -14.28 21.11 -21.92
N ASN A 196 -15.16 21.97 -21.39
CA ASN A 196 -14.86 23.39 -21.12
C ASN A 196 -14.00 23.60 -19.87
N VAL A 197 -13.85 22.58 -19.01
CA VAL A 197 -13.02 22.63 -17.80
C VAL A 197 -11.62 22.05 -18.05
N ILE A 198 -11.48 21.17 -19.03
CA ILE A 198 -10.22 20.51 -19.35
C ILE A 198 -9.19 21.53 -19.90
N PRO A 199 -7.95 21.56 -19.38
CA PRO A 199 -6.87 22.40 -19.91
C PRO A 199 -6.58 22.17 -21.39
N GLN A 200 -6.56 23.25 -22.18
CA GLN A 200 -6.31 23.19 -23.63
C GLN A 200 -4.83 23.00 -23.99
N ASN A 201 -3.92 23.27 -23.04
CA ASN A 201 -2.47 23.17 -23.22
C ASN A 201 -1.91 21.77 -22.92
N ILE A 202 -2.77 20.78 -22.66
CA ILE A 202 -2.36 19.41 -22.36
C ILE A 202 -2.63 18.52 -23.56
N ASP A 203 -1.57 17.94 -24.12
CA ASP A 203 -1.67 16.89 -25.15
C ASP A 203 -1.82 15.52 -24.50
N PHE A 204 -3.08 15.10 -24.28
CA PHE A 204 -3.41 13.80 -23.72
C PHE A 204 -2.94 12.64 -24.60
N LYS A 205 -2.92 12.81 -25.93
CA LYS A 205 -2.52 11.76 -26.86
C LYS A 205 -1.02 11.50 -26.80
N ALA A 206 -0.22 12.56 -26.70
CA ALA A 206 1.23 12.43 -26.49
C ALA A 206 1.59 11.79 -25.15
N ARG A 207 0.67 11.82 -24.17
CA ARG A 207 0.80 11.18 -22.86
C ARG A 207 0.18 9.77 -22.80
N GLU A 208 -0.20 9.20 -23.95
CA GLU A 208 -0.81 7.87 -24.05
C GLU A 208 -2.11 7.69 -23.22
N VAL A 209 -2.81 8.81 -22.95
CA VAL A 209 -4.05 8.79 -22.18
C VAL A 209 -5.20 8.34 -23.08
N ASN A 210 -6.00 7.39 -22.59
CA ASN A 210 -7.24 7.02 -23.24
C ASN A 210 -8.32 8.08 -23.00
N VAL A 211 -8.69 8.82 -24.05
CA VAL A 211 -9.73 9.86 -24.00
C VAL A 211 -10.98 9.36 -24.72
N VAL A 212 -12.11 9.36 -24.01
CA VAL A 212 -13.43 9.05 -24.58
C VAL A 212 -14.33 10.26 -24.42
N THR A 213 -14.84 10.79 -25.53
CA THR A 213 -15.72 11.96 -25.53
C THR A 213 -17.17 11.54 -25.77
N TYR A 214 -18.05 11.97 -24.88
CA TYR A 214 -19.49 11.73 -24.97
C TYR A 214 -20.23 12.99 -25.39
N HIS A 215 -21.18 12.81 -26.31
CA HIS A 215 -21.99 13.88 -26.90
C HIS A 215 -23.46 13.74 -26.48
N LYS A 216 -24.22 14.81 -26.69
CA LYS A 216 -25.68 14.85 -26.51
C LYS A 216 -26.43 14.79 -27.85
N ASP A 217 -25.76 14.34 -28.92
CA ASP A 217 -26.33 14.14 -30.25
C ASP A 217 -25.86 12.79 -30.83
N GLU A 218 -26.57 12.30 -31.86
CA GLU A 218 -26.31 11.03 -32.54
C GLU A 218 -25.67 11.24 -33.92
N LYS A 219 -24.86 12.28 -34.10
CA LYS A 219 -24.15 12.49 -35.37
C LYS A 219 -23.16 11.34 -35.63
N GLU A 220 -22.90 11.08 -36.91
CA GLU A 220 -21.91 10.08 -37.31
C GLU A 220 -20.54 10.38 -36.69
N GLY A 221 -19.93 9.37 -36.05
CA GLY A 221 -18.66 9.50 -35.34
C GLY A 221 -18.77 9.99 -33.88
N HIS A 222 -19.95 10.39 -33.40
CA HIS A 222 -20.15 10.74 -31.99
C HIS A 222 -20.64 9.54 -31.16
N VAL A 223 -20.20 9.47 -29.91
CA VAL A 223 -20.75 8.53 -28.92
C VAL A 223 -21.77 9.28 -28.06
N TYR A 224 -23.06 8.91 -28.15
CA TYR A 224 -24.11 9.54 -27.36
C TYR A 224 -24.09 9.04 -25.91
N GLY A 225 -23.79 9.93 -24.96
CA GLY A 225 -23.84 9.66 -23.52
C GLY A 225 -22.94 8.51 -23.03
N PHE A 226 -22.66 8.50 -21.72
CA PHE A 226 -21.89 7.40 -21.12
C PHE A 226 -22.69 6.08 -21.06
N MET A 227 -24.00 6.18 -20.81
CA MET A 227 -24.93 5.04 -20.75
C MET A 227 -26.06 5.21 -21.77
N PRO A 228 -25.97 4.58 -22.95
CA PRO A 228 -26.96 4.74 -24.03
C PRO A 228 -28.39 4.30 -23.66
N SER A 229 -28.53 3.41 -22.67
CA SER A 229 -29.83 2.96 -22.15
C SER A 229 -30.46 3.95 -21.16
N TRP A 230 -29.69 4.89 -20.62
CA TRP A 230 -30.13 5.84 -19.61
C TRP A 230 -30.33 7.23 -20.22
N ARG A 231 -31.33 7.34 -21.11
CA ARG A 231 -31.67 8.62 -21.75
C ARG A 231 -32.93 9.23 -21.15
N LYS A 232 -32.97 10.56 -21.04
CA LYS A 232 -34.13 11.30 -20.50
C LYS A 232 -35.33 11.27 -21.46
N ASP A 233 -35.09 11.03 -22.73
CA ASP A 233 -36.04 10.93 -23.84
C ASP A 233 -36.57 9.49 -24.06
N LEU A 234 -35.92 8.48 -23.46
CA LEU A 234 -36.49 7.13 -23.44
C LEU A 234 -37.54 7.02 -22.33
N PRO A 235 -38.69 6.38 -22.59
CA PRO A 235 -39.64 6.07 -21.54
C PRO A 235 -38.95 5.23 -20.47
N LYS A 236 -39.12 5.61 -19.19
CA LYS A 236 -38.56 4.84 -18.06
C LYS A 236 -39.03 3.40 -18.16
N GLU A 237 -38.09 2.45 -18.05
CA GLU A 237 -38.42 1.03 -17.99
C GLU A 237 -39.44 0.80 -16.86
N SER A 238 -40.60 0.23 -17.22
CA SER A 238 -41.59 -0.19 -16.26
C SER A 238 -41.03 -1.38 -15.47
N LYS A 239 -40.97 -1.23 -14.14
CA LYS A 239 -40.61 -2.32 -13.21
C LYS A 239 -41.50 -3.54 -13.38
#